data_AF-A0A356T779-F1
#
_entry.id   AF-A0A356T779-F1
#
_cell.length_a   1.000
_cell.length_b   1.000
_cell.length_c   1.000
_cell.angle_alpha   90.00
_cell.angle_beta   90.00
_cell.angle_gamma   90.00
#
_symmetry.space_group_name_H-M   'P 1'
#
loop_
_entity.id
_entity.type
_entity.pdbx_description
1 polymer ?
#
loop_
_entity_poly.entity_id
_entity_poly.type
_entity_poly.pdbx_seq_one_letter_code
_entity_poly.pdbx_strand_id
1 'polypeptide(L)'
;MTQHAYELATSQSFWQSRDALDHHQRIALADAMEKVQKGLPSARVHKLDPMPFVSFGVNRDALRVICQREEQTLLLLWVGAHDAAYDWARRHRVRQVGNFVRIVRTLFEEVVETPSAPVVEGPLSAVPDQDFGRFDVEPPTTELLRAIADEDALLDLVSHFPPPRGNALLSLAVDPDGVARAEREYRAAMEANAEAPKLGAALRDDVNSADFWIPDPADQATLRALRDGFAAWRVFLHPTQRQVVRVNAKGAVKVTGGPGTGKTVVALHRARHVAESLDGDASVLVTTFSAALTAQLREQLDQLCGGAPVREKLVARSLVGVARDVLAAAGRPNELVTDVSEPWRRALEHDAAGRGRAFYESEREHVAAAADAWEEGRYLRVRRTGRGTRLDRRERREVWKVIDAFEAALRDAGGGDAITLARRAAEVLRSGEVPSPYAAVVCDEVQDVGASELRFLAALCTDPETGELRPNGLTICGDGYQRIYRVPVTLRACGVDVRGRASRVLRLNYRTTEAIRRAAVATVKGVDASELE
;
A
#
# COMPACT_ATOMS: atom_id res chain seq x y z
N MET A 1 -6.11 17.23 41.79
CA MET A 1 -6.10 15.88 41.19
C MET A 1 -5.92 16.04 39.70
N THR A 2 -4.71 15.77 39.20
CA THR A 2 -4.36 15.85 37.77
C THR A 2 -5.20 14.83 36.99
N GLN A 3 -6.16 15.30 36.19
CA GLN A 3 -6.92 14.43 35.29
C GLN A 3 -5.94 13.79 34.30
N HIS A 4 -5.84 12.46 34.31
CA HIS A 4 -4.91 11.73 33.47
C HIS A 4 -5.41 11.76 32.03
N ALA A 5 -4.55 12.21 31.11
CA ALA A 5 -4.80 12.12 29.67
C ALA A 5 -4.84 10.63 29.28
N TYR A 6 -5.76 10.27 28.38
CA TYR A 6 -5.84 8.91 27.84
C TYR A 6 -5.03 8.83 26.53
N GLU A 7 -4.31 7.74 26.35
CA GLU A 7 -3.81 7.33 25.04
C GLU A 7 -4.93 6.58 24.32
N LEU A 8 -5.43 7.15 23.23
CA LEU A 8 -6.51 6.53 22.46
C LEU A 8 -5.94 5.47 21.52
N ALA A 9 -6.48 4.26 21.60
CA ALA A 9 -6.36 3.27 20.55
C ALA A 9 -7.71 3.11 19.83
N THR A 10 -7.73 2.67 18.58
CA THR A 10 -8.94 2.40 17.80
C THR A 10 -8.87 1.00 17.22
N SER A 11 -10.00 0.28 17.18
CA SER A 11 -10.12 -0.99 16.48
C SER A 11 -10.68 -0.81 15.07
N GLN A 12 -10.54 -1.83 14.23
CA GLN A 12 -11.19 -1.89 12.92
C GLN A 12 -12.73 -1.73 13.03
N SER A 13 -13.36 -2.40 14.00
CA SER A 13 -14.81 -2.32 14.23
C SER A 13 -15.27 -0.91 14.60
N PHE A 14 -14.42 -0.13 15.29
CA PHE A 14 -14.70 1.28 15.57
C PHE A 14 -14.79 2.09 14.28
N TRP A 15 -13.81 1.95 13.38
CA TRP A 15 -13.81 2.65 12.11
C TRP A 15 -14.99 2.26 11.21
N GLN A 16 -15.32 0.97 11.14
CA GLN A 16 -16.50 0.49 10.40
C GLN A 16 -17.80 1.12 10.91
N SER A 17 -17.99 1.16 12.23
CA SER A 17 -19.18 1.76 12.84
C SER A 17 -19.23 3.28 12.70
N ARG A 18 -18.08 3.96 12.77
CA ARG A 18 -17.94 5.40 12.53
C ARG A 18 -18.36 5.77 11.11
N ASP A 19 -18.03 4.95 10.13
CA ASP A 19 -18.31 5.22 8.72
C ASP A 19 -19.80 5.13 8.39
N ALA A 20 -20.62 4.55 9.27
CA ALA A 20 -22.07 4.62 9.20
C ALA A 20 -22.66 5.95 9.70
N LEU A 21 -21.88 6.78 10.41
CA LEU A 21 -22.33 8.06 10.96
C LEU A 21 -22.37 9.15 9.88
N ASP A 22 -23.25 10.13 10.03
CA ASP A 22 -23.29 11.33 9.19
C ASP A 22 -22.14 12.31 9.47
N HIS A 23 -22.01 13.36 8.65
CA HIS A 23 -20.92 14.33 8.78
C HIS A 23 -20.91 15.09 10.11
N HIS A 24 -22.08 15.51 10.61
CA HIS A 24 -22.18 16.24 11.88
C HIS A 24 -21.85 15.34 13.07
N GLN A 25 -22.31 14.09 13.03
CA GLN A 25 -22.00 13.08 14.04
C GLN A 25 -20.50 12.76 14.10
N ARG A 26 -19.82 12.71 12.95
CA ARG A 26 -18.35 12.49 12.90
C ARG A 26 -17.57 13.64 13.53
N ILE A 27 -17.96 14.88 13.25
CA ILE A 27 -17.34 16.07 13.88
C ILE A 27 -17.52 16.01 15.40
N ALA A 28 -18.76 15.78 15.87
CA ALA A 28 -19.04 15.67 17.29
C ALA A 28 -18.25 14.54 17.97
N LEU A 29 -18.09 13.40 17.28
CA LEU A 29 -17.29 12.28 17.76
C LEU A 29 -15.82 12.65 17.92
N ALA A 30 -15.24 13.36 16.96
CA ALA A 30 -13.86 13.82 17.03
C ALA A 30 -13.63 14.80 18.20
N ASP A 31 -14.57 15.73 18.41
CA ASP A 31 -14.53 16.65 19.56
C ASP A 31 -14.64 15.89 20.89
N ALA A 32 -15.51 14.88 20.96
CA ALA A 32 -15.65 14.04 22.15
C ALA A 32 -14.37 13.25 22.43
N MET A 33 -13.78 12.64 21.39
CA MET A 33 -12.50 11.92 21.50
C MET A 33 -11.37 12.85 21.97
N GLU A 34 -11.26 14.06 21.44
CA GLU A 34 -10.26 15.03 21.88
C GLU A 34 -10.44 15.40 23.36
N LYS A 35 -11.69 15.63 23.80
CA LYS A 35 -11.98 15.95 25.20
C LYS A 35 -11.60 14.79 26.13
N VAL A 36 -11.88 13.55 25.73
CA VAL A 36 -11.46 12.35 26.48
C VAL A 36 -9.95 12.23 26.51
N GLN A 37 -9.28 12.38 25.37
CA GLN A 37 -7.82 12.30 25.27
C GLN A 37 -7.14 13.32 26.18
N LYS A 38 -7.64 14.57 26.22
CA LYS A 38 -7.16 15.66 27.08
C LYS A 38 -7.62 15.56 28.54
N GLY A 39 -8.41 14.54 28.88
CA GLY A 39 -8.94 14.34 30.24
C GLY A 39 -9.87 15.46 30.72
N LEU A 40 -10.55 16.18 29.82
CA LEU A 40 -11.35 17.35 30.18
C LEU A 40 -12.57 16.95 31.05
N PRO A 41 -12.99 17.77 32.05
CA PRO A 41 -14.09 17.44 32.98
C PRO A 41 -15.44 17.14 32.31
N SER A 42 -15.66 17.69 31.12
CA SER A 42 -16.87 17.50 30.32
C SER A 42 -16.98 16.12 29.66
N ALA A 43 -15.88 15.35 29.60
CA ALA A 43 -15.82 14.05 28.94
C ALA A 43 -15.66 12.94 29.99
N ARG A 44 -16.79 12.52 30.57
CA ARG A 44 -16.81 11.42 31.54
C ARG A 44 -16.86 10.07 30.83
N VAL A 45 -15.89 9.23 31.16
CA VAL A 45 -15.87 7.82 30.80
C VAL A 45 -16.56 7.04 31.92
N HIS A 46 -17.66 6.37 31.58
CA HIS A 46 -18.53 5.64 32.51
C HIS A 46 -18.30 4.13 32.37
N LYS A 47 -18.24 3.42 33.49
CA LYS A 47 -18.20 1.96 33.49
C LYS A 47 -19.56 1.39 33.06
N LEU A 48 -19.53 0.35 32.22
CA LEU A 48 -20.72 -0.32 31.71
C LEU A 48 -21.01 -1.58 32.53
N ASP A 49 -21.41 -1.48 33.79
CA ASP A 49 -21.70 -2.69 34.58
C ASP A 49 -22.95 -3.44 34.05
N PRO A 50 -22.92 -4.79 33.95
CA PRO A 50 -21.88 -5.73 34.37
C PRO A 50 -20.82 -6.06 33.28
N MET A 51 -20.84 -5.38 32.14
CA MET A 51 -19.89 -5.59 31.04
C MET A 51 -18.47 -5.09 31.39
N PRO A 52 -17.40 -5.71 30.86
CA PRO A 52 -16.02 -5.31 31.14
C PRO A 52 -15.57 -4.06 30.37
N PHE A 53 -16.52 -3.23 29.91
CA PHE A 53 -16.26 -2.07 29.07
C PHE A 53 -16.50 -0.76 29.82
N VAL A 54 -16.00 0.32 29.22
CA VAL A 54 -16.37 1.68 29.55
C VAL A 54 -16.96 2.38 28.34
N SER A 55 -17.74 3.44 28.53
CA SER A 55 -18.26 4.25 27.44
C SER A 55 -18.22 5.73 27.74
N PHE A 56 -18.16 6.56 26.70
CA PHE A 56 -18.40 7.99 26.79
C PHE A 56 -19.41 8.44 25.75
N GLY A 57 -20.08 9.55 26.02
CA GLY A 57 -21.07 10.15 25.13
C GLY A 57 -20.43 11.11 24.14
N VAL A 58 -20.97 11.16 22.92
CA VAL A 58 -20.50 12.05 21.86
C VAL A 58 -21.26 13.38 21.87
N ASN A 59 -22.59 13.32 21.96
CA ASN A 59 -23.52 14.46 21.91
C ASN A 59 -24.78 14.18 22.75
N ARG A 60 -25.76 15.09 22.71
CA ARG A 60 -27.09 14.89 23.33
C ARG A 60 -27.94 13.85 22.58
N ASP A 61 -27.63 13.54 21.31
CA ASP A 61 -28.38 12.62 20.45
C ASP A 61 -28.07 11.13 20.71
N ALA A 62 -27.75 10.80 21.97
CA ALA A 62 -27.59 9.43 22.46
C ALA A 62 -26.46 8.58 21.81
N LEU A 63 -25.54 9.15 21.03
CA LEU A 63 -24.39 8.38 20.52
C LEU A 63 -23.42 8.00 21.66
N ARG A 64 -23.00 6.74 21.68
CA ARG A 64 -22.07 6.16 22.66
C ARG A 64 -20.91 5.50 21.95
N VAL A 65 -19.72 5.73 22.50
CA VAL A 65 -18.51 5.00 22.11
C VAL A 65 -18.22 3.95 23.17
N ILE A 66 -18.10 2.69 22.75
CA ILE A 66 -17.72 1.56 23.61
C ILE A 66 -16.21 1.42 23.58
N CYS A 67 -15.60 1.28 24.75
CA CYS A 67 -14.14 1.20 24.89
C CYS A 67 -13.71 0.11 25.88
N GLN A 68 -12.56 -0.49 25.63
CA GLN A 68 -11.79 -1.22 26.64
C GLN A 68 -10.80 -0.25 27.29
N ARG A 69 -10.77 -0.20 28.62
CA ARG A 69 -9.80 0.63 29.36
C ARG A 69 -8.84 -0.24 30.14
N GLU A 70 -7.55 -0.01 29.94
CA GLU A 70 -6.49 -0.52 30.81
C GLU A 70 -5.48 0.61 31.07
N GLU A 71 -5.29 0.95 32.36
CA GLU A 71 -4.42 2.06 32.78
C GLU A 71 -4.74 3.37 32.03
N GLN A 72 -3.76 3.92 31.28
CA GLN A 72 -3.92 5.11 30.46
C GLN A 72 -4.36 4.81 29.01
N THR A 73 -4.43 3.54 28.61
CA THR A 73 -4.87 3.14 27.27
C THR A 73 -6.38 3.02 27.22
N LEU A 74 -7.00 3.73 26.29
CA LEU A 74 -8.42 3.64 26.00
C LEU A 74 -8.63 3.16 24.56
N LEU A 75 -8.91 1.87 24.40
CA LEU A 75 -9.17 1.26 23.11
C LEU A 75 -10.64 1.44 22.72
N LEU A 76 -10.89 2.26 21.71
CA LEU A 76 -12.19 2.53 21.10
C LEU A 76 -12.59 1.35 20.21
N LEU A 77 -13.72 0.73 20.52
CA LEU A 77 -14.16 -0.54 19.92
C LEU A 77 -15.33 -0.38 18.94
N TRP A 78 -16.26 0.53 19.24
CA TRP A 78 -17.48 0.70 18.45
C TRP A 78 -18.16 2.04 18.77
N VAL A 79 -18.85 2.64 17.81
CA VAL A 79 -19.66 3.85 18.00
C VAL A 79 -21.02 3.74 17.32
N GLY A 80 -22.07 4.17 18.02
CA GLY A 80 -23.42 4.25 17.45
C GLY A 80 -24.44 4.72 18.48
N ALA A 81 -25.72 4.62 18.14
CA ALA A 81 -26.81 4.98 19.05
C ALA A 81 -26.75 4.17 20.35
N HIS A 82 -27.23 4.74 21.46
CA HIS A 82 -27.11 4.19 22.80
C HIS A 82 -27.42 2.69 22.89
N ASP A 83 -28.60 2.28 22.43
CA ASP A 83 -29.06 0.91 22.53
C ASP A 83 -28.22 -0.03 21.66
N ALA A 84 -27.93 0.36 20.42
CA ALA A 84 -27.10 -0.42 19.51
C ALA A 84 -25.67 -0.59 20.03
N ALA A 85 -25.10 0.45 20.65
CA ALA A 85 -23.77 0.41 21.25
C ALA A 85 -23.72 -0.55 22.44
N TYR A 86 -24.75 -0.54 23.27
CA TYR A 86 -24.83 -1.42 24.44
C TYR A 86 -25.12 -2.86 24.02
N ASP A 87 -25.94 -3.08 23.00
CA ASP A 87 -26.15 -4.39 22.40
C ASP A 87 -24.87 -4.96 21.80
N TRP A 88 -24.08 -4.12 21.13
CA TRP A 88 -22.76 -4.51 20.66
C TRP A 88 -21.86 -4.90 21.85
N ALA A 89 -21.82 -4.09 22.91
CA ALA A 89 -21.03 -4.35 24.12
C ALA A 89 -21.44 -5.64 24.87
N ARG A 90 -22.73 -6.02 24.82
CA ARG A 90 -23.22 -7.29 25.39
C ARG A 90 -22.70 -8.51 24.62
N ARG A 91 -22.57 -8.38 23.30
CA ARG A 91 -22.23 -9.48 22.39
C ARG A 91 -20.74 -9.61 22.13
N HIS A 92 -19.88 -8.73 22.63
CA HIS A 92 -18.44 -8.75 22.33
C HIS A 92 -17.58 -8.73 23.59
N ARG A 93 -16.36 -9.24 23.48
CA ARG A 93 -15.31 -9.19 24.49
C ARG A 93 -13.96 -8.91 23.83
N VAL A 94 -13.09 -8.17 24.50
CA VAL A 94 -11.67 -8.07 24.13
C VAL A 94 -10.95 -9.18 24.87
N ARG A 95 -10.30 -10.08 24.12
CA ARG A 95 -9.42 -11.12 24.65
C ARG A 95 -7.98 -10.77 24.31
N GLN A 96 -7.10 -10.93 25.30
CA GLN A 96 -5.67 -10.77 25.13
C GLN A 96 -4.97 -12.03 25.61
N VAL A 97 -4.11 -12.58 24.75
CA VAL A 97 -3.22 -13.70 25.07
C VAL A 97 -1.81 -13.24 24.73
N GLY A 98 -1.02 -12.91 25.76
CA GLY A 98 0.29 -12.29 25.61
C GLY A 98 0.26 -11.04 24.72
N ASN A 99 0.86 -11.10 23.53
CA ASN A 99 0.89 -9.98 22.59
C ASN A 99 -0.34 -9.93 21.69
N PHE A 100 -1.13 -11.00 21.60
CA PHE A 100 -2.27 -11.05 20.69
C PHE A 100 -3.50 -10.44 21.34
N VAL A 101 -4.14 -9.52 20.64
CA VAL A 101 -5.41 -8.93 21.04
C VAL A 101 -6.45 -9.28 19.97
N ARG A 102 -7.66 -9.66 20.38
CA ARG A 102 -8.81 -9.92 19.49
C ARG A 102 -10.11 -9.43 20.09
N ILE A 103 -11.06 -9.06 19.22
CA ILE A 103 -12.44 -8.77 19.61
C ILE A 103 -13.27 -9.98 19.21
N VAL A 104 -13.71 -10.76 20.20
CA VAL A 104 -14.50 -11.98 19.97
C VAL A 104 -15.97 -11.72 20.27
N ARG A 105 -16.85 -12.46 19.59
CA ARG A 105 -18.29 -12.40 19.86
C ARG A 105 -18.65 -13.43 20.92
N THR A 106 -19.17 -12.99 22.07
CA THR A 106 -19.76 -13.89 23.06
C THR A 106 -21.13 -14.34 22.57
N LEU A 107 -21.19 -15.54 22.00
CA LEU A 107 -22.45 -16.25 21.80
C LEU A 107 -23.04 -16.54 23.19
N PHE A 108 -24.19 -15.96 23.50
CA PHE A 108 -25.06 -16.53 24.52
C PHE A 108 -25.66 -17.81 23.93
N GLU A 109 -25.80 -18.85 24.76
CA GLU A 109 -26.39 -20.14 24.40
C GLU A 109 -27.69 -19.98 23.60
N GLU A 110 -27.60 -20.16 22.29
CA GLU A 110 -28.60 -20.92 21.56
C GLU A 110 -27.86 -22.18 21.11
N VAL A 111 -28.29 -23.32 21.65
CA VAL A 111 -27.95 -24.63 21.10
C VAL A 111 -28.59 -24.67 19.71
N VAL A 112 -27.85 -24.19 18.71
CA VAL A 112 -28.16 -24.43 17.31
C VAL A 112 -27.45 -25.72 16.96
N GLU A 113 -28.24 -26.76 16.69
CA GLU A 113 -27.76 -27.98 16.03
C GLU A 113 -26.87 -27.57 14.84
N THR A 114 -25.57 -27.84 14.94
CA THR A 114 -24.62 -27.60 13.84
C THR A 114 -25.02 -28.43 12.63
N PRO A 115 -25.42 -27.82 11.50
CA PRO A 115 -25.35 -28.53 10.24
C PRO A 115 -23.86 -28.72 9.93
N SER A 116 -23.49 -29.93 9.52
CA SER A 116 -22.17 -30.29 9.01
C SER A 116 -21.74 -29.33 7.89
N ALA A 117 -21.05 -28.26 8.25
CA ALA A 117 -20.29 -27.43 7.32
C ALA A 117 -19.06 -28.22 6.85
N PRO A 118 -18.59 -28.01 5.60
CA PRO A 118 -17.44 -28.71 5.07
C PRO A 118 -16.21 -28.51 5.96
N VAL A 119 -15.38 -29.55 6.11
CA VAL A 119 -14.14 -29.54 6.89
C VAL A 119 -13.24 -28.42 6.37
N VAL A 120 -13.24 -27.28 7.06
CA VAL A 120 -12.27 -26.20 6.86
C VAL A 120 -11.01 -26.62 7.61
N GLU A 121 -9.86 -26.53 6.93
CA GLU A 121 -8.55 -26.72 7.56
C GLU A 121 -8.39 -25.70 8.70
N GLY A 122 -8.30 -26.18 9.95
CA GLY A 122 -8.14 -25.34 11.13
C GLY A 122 -6.84 -24.51 11.11
N PRO A 123 -6.73 -23.45 11.94
CA PRO A 123 -5.62 -22.48 11.90
C PRO A 123 -4.22 -23.09 12.12
N LEU A 124 -4.12 -24.26 12.75
CA LEU A 124 -2.87 -24.98 12.99
C LEU A 124 -2.82 -26.36 12.30
N SER A 125 -3.78 -26.65 11.42
CA SER A 125 -3.90 -27.96 10.76
C SER A 125 -2.66 -28.35 9.93
N ALA A 126 -2.01 -27.36 9.30
CA ALA A 126 -0.84 -27.54 8.44
C ALA A 126 0.52 -27.53 9.18
N VAL A 127 0.57 -27.23 10.49
CA VAL A 127 1.83 -27.15 11.26
C VAL A 127 2.35 -28.56 11.57
N PRO A 128 3.59 -28.96 11.27
CA PRO A 128 4.08 -30.32 11.54
C PRO A 128 4.39 -30.55 13.03
N ASP A 129 4.34 -31.81 13.49
CA ASP A 129 4.56 -32.17 14.92
C ASP A 129 5.92 -31.70 15.45
N GLN A 130 6.93 -31.73 14.59
CA GLN A 130 8.27 -31.25 14.91
C GLN A 130 8.26 -29.77 15.35
N ASP A 131 7.37 -28.95 14.78
CA ASP A 131 7.32 -27.53 15.07
C ASP A 131 6.51 -27.24 16.33
N PHE A 132 5.48 -28.03 16.67
CA PHE A 132 4.83 -27.99 17.98
C PHE A 132 5.80 -28.35 19.12
N GLY A 133 6.65 -29.36 18.90
CA GLY A 133 7.65 -29.78 19.89
C GLY A 133 8.67 -28.69 20.26
N ARG A 134 8.86 -27.66 19.43
CA ARG A 134 9.75 -26.53 19.73
C ARG A 134 9.19 -25.57 20.78
N PHE A 135 7.90 -25.70 21.11
CA PHE A 135 7.16 -24.84 22.06
C PHE A 135 6.70 -25.60 23.31
N ASP A 136 7.33 -26.75 23.60
CA ASP A 136 6.99 -27.64 24.70
C ASP A 136 5.51 -28.09 24.67
N VAL A 137 4.98 -28.36 23.46
CA VAL A 137 3.65 -28.93 23.25
C VAL A 137 3.78 -30.43 22.99
N GLU A 138 3.16 -31.24 23.84
CA GLU A 138 3.21 -32.69 23.74
C GLU A 138 2.29 -33.23 22.63
N PRO A 139 2.55 -34.43 22.08
CA PRO A 139 1.77 -35.00 20.98
C PRO A 139 0.25 -35.08 21.23
N PRO A 140 -0.26 -35.45 22.42
CA PRO A 140 -1.71 -35.47 22.68
C PRO A 140 -2.37 -34.09 22.57
N THR A 141 -1.63 -33.02 22.89
CA THR A 141 -2.09 -31.64 22.78
C THR A 141 -2.00 -31.12 21.33
N THR A 142 -1.08 -31.67 20.54
CA THR A 142 -0.90 -31.33 19.13
C THR A 142 -2.11 -31.74 18.28
N GLU A 143 -2.66 -32.95 18.53
CA GLU A 143 -3.87 -33.43 17.86
C GLU A 143 -5.08 -32.52 18.16
N LEU A 144 -5.22 -32.08 19.42
CA LEU A 144 -6.26 -31.14 19.82
C LEU A 144 -6.10 -29.77 19.14
N LEU A 145 -4.88 -29.24 19.06
CA LEU A 145 -4.58 -27.96 18.41
C LEU A 145 -4.85 -27.96 16.90
N ARG A 146 -4.60 -29.08 16.21
CA ARG A 146 -4.94 -29.26 14.79
C ARG A 146 -6.43 -29.37 14.53
N ALA A 147 -7.17 -29.96 15.48
CA ALA A 147 -8.61 -30.22 15.36
C ALA A 147 -9.47 -28.98 15.68
N ILE A 148 -8.84 -27.86 16.06
CA ILE A 148 -9.55 -26.59 16.31
C ILE A 148 -10.12 -26.06 15.01
N ALA A 149 -11.42 -25.77 15.01
CA ALA A 149 -12.15 -25.37 13.82
C ALA A 149 -11.82 -23.94 13.33
N ASP A 150 -11.52 -23.01 14.24
CA ASP A 150 -11.35 -21.58 13.93
C ASP A 150 -10.40 -20.84 14.89
N GLU A 151 -10.06 -19.59 14.55
CA GLU A 151 -9.16 -18.74 15.34
C GLU A 151 -9.71 -18.40 16.74
N ASP A 152 -11.03 -18.31 16.92
CA ASP A 152 -11.66 -17.97 18.19
C ASP A 152 -11.51 -19.13 19.18
N ALA A 153 -11.78 -20.36 18.73
CA ALA A 153 -11.56 -21.57 19.51
C ALA A 153 -10.07 -21.79 19.84
N LEU A 154 -9.16 -21.39 18.94
CA LEU A 154 -7.72 -21.41 19.20
C LEU A 154 -7.36 -20.43 20.32
N LEU A 155 -7.86 -19.20 20.25
CA LEU A 155 -7.61 -18.16 21.25
C LEU A 155 -8.09 -18.58 22.65
N ASP A 156 -9.24 -19.23 22.71
CA ASP A 156 -9.82 -19.78 23.94
C ASP A 156 -8.92 -20.86 24.53
N LEU A 157 -8.45 -21.80 23.71
CA LEU A 157 -7.56 -22.86 24.18
C LEU A 157 -6.20 -22.29 24.61
N VAL A 158 -5.58 -21.40 23.81
CA VAL A 158 -4.25 -20.87 24.12
C VAL A 158 -4.21 -19.98 25.36
N SER A 159 -5.34 -19.40 25.76
CA SER A 159 -5.46 -18.61 26.99
C SER A 159 -5.22 -19.40 28.27
N HIS A 160 -5.28 -20.73 28.21
CA HIS A 160 -4.99 -21.63 29.34
C HIS A 160 -3.51 -22.05 29.41
N PHE A 161 -2.69 -21.67 28.42
CA PHE A 161 -1.25 -21.93 28.43
C PHE A 161 -0.48 -20.76 29.03
N PRO A 162 0.78 -20.97 29.47
CA PRO A 162 1.68 -19.87 29.79
C PRO A 162 1.76 -18.87 28.61
N PRO A 163 1.75 -17.54 28.86
CA PRO A 163 1.71 -16.53 27.79
C PRO A 163 2.76 -16.69 26.69
N PRO A 164 4.03 -17.06 26.98
CA PRO A 164 5.02 -17.31 25.93
C PRO A 164 4.59 -18.43 24.96
N ARG A 165 3.99 -19.50 25.47
CA ARG A 165 3.55 -20.65 24.67
C ARG A 165 2.30 -20.30 23.87
N GLY A 166 1.34 -19.62 24.49
CA GLY A 166 0.15 -19.13 23.77
C GLY A 166 0.51 -18.18 22.63
N ASN A 167 1.45 -17.25 22.86
CA ASN A 167 1.98 -16.36 21.82
C ASN A 167 2.63 -17.12 20.66
N ALA A 168 3.43 -18.15 20.97
CA ALA A 168 4.10 -18.93 19.95
C ALA A 168 3.11 -19.68 19.05
N LEU A 169 2.08 -20.30 19.65
CA LEU A 169 1.03 -21.02 18.91
C LEU A 169 0.20 -20.08 18.05
N LEU A 170 -0.16 -18.89 18.55
CA LEU A 170 -0.86 -17.88 17.75
C LEU A 170 0.04 -17.33 16.63
N SER A 171 1.35 -17.22 16.87
CA SER A 171 2.31 -16.79 15.84
C SER A 171 2.40 -17.80 14.70
N LEU A 172 2.37 -19.10 15.01
CA LEU A 172 2.34 -20.17 14.01
C LEU A 172 1.03 -20.18 13.21
N ALA A 173 -0.10 -19.87 13.85
CA ALA A 173 -1.38 -19.76 13.15
C ALA A 173 -1.39 -18.60 12.12
N VAL A 174 -0.67 -17.51 12.41
CA VAL A 174 -0.56 -16.34 11.52
C VAL A 174 0.53 -16.52 10.46
N ASP A 175 1.68 -17.10 10.80
CA ASP A 175 2.83 -17.33 9.92
C ASP A 175 3.41 -18.75 10.14
N PRO A 176 2.84 -19.78 9.48
CA PRO A 176 3.29 -21.17 9.62
C PRO A 176 4.76 -21.39 9.24
N ASP A 177 5.32 -20.56 8.35
CA ASP A 177 6.73 -20.62 7.95
C ASP A 177 7.67 -19.90 8.94
N GLY A 178 7.10 -19.21 9.94
CA GLY A 178 7.79 -18.35 10.92
C GLY A 178 8.39 -19.08 12.13
N VAL A 179 8.39 -20.42 12.13
CA VAL A 179 8.74 -21.28 13.28
C VAL A 179 10.03 -20.87 13.98
N ALA A 180 11.11 -20.63 13.22
CA ALA A 180 12.41 -20.30 13.80
C ALA A 180 12.41 -18.95 14.54
N ARG A 181 11.56 -18.00 14.12
CA ARG A 181 11.38 -16.72 14.82
C ARG A 181 10.57 -16.92 16.09
N ALA A 182 9.43 -17.59 15.99
CA ALA A 182 8.57 -17.89 17.13
C ALA A 182 9.33 -18.69 18.20
N GLU A 183 10.19 -19.64 17.80
CA GLU A 183 11.03 -20.42 18.73
C GLU A 183 12.02 -19.54 19.50
N ARG A 184 12.67 -18.58 18.83
CA ARG A 184 13.57 -17.64 19.49
C ARG A 184 12.83 -16.72 20.47
N GLU A 185 11.68 -16.19 20.06
CA GLU A 185 10.85 -15.31 20.90
C GLU A 185 10.28 -16.08 22.10
N TYR A 186 9.84 -17.32 21.90
CA TYR A 186 9.38 -18.22 22.94
C TYR A 186 10.47 -18.48 23.98
N ARG A 187 11.67 -18.91 23.54
CA ARG A 187 12.78 -19.20 24.47
C ARG A 187 13.24 -17.96 25.23
N ALA A 188 13.38 -16.83 24.56
CA ALA A 188 13.74 -15.57 25.22
C ALA A 188 12.70 -15.17 26.28
N ALA A 189 11.41 -15.33 25.99
CA ALA A 189 10.33 -15.00 26.92
C ALA A 189 10.24 -15.99 28.10
N MET A 190 10.52 -17.28 27.86
CA MET A 190 10.61 -18.31 28.91
C MET A 190 11.81 -18.07 29.84
N GLU A 191 12.98 -17.73 29.29
CA GLU A 191 14.18 -17.39 30.08
C GLU A 191 13.99 -16.12 30.91
N ALA A 192 13.28 -15.13 30.39
CA ALA A 192 13.00 -13.88 31.07
C ALA A 192 11.86 -13.97 32.12
N ASN A 193 11.17 -15.11 32.22
CA ASN A 193 9.92 -15.26 32.99
C ASN A 193 8.95 -14.09 32.74
N ALA A 194 8.80 -13.71 31.48
CA ALA A 194 8.13 -12.47 31.10
C ALA A 194 6.63 -12.52 31.44
N GLU A 195 6.15 -11.53 32.19
CA GLU A 195 4.71 -11.31 32.38
C GLU A 195 4.04 -10.93 31.05
N ALA A 196 2.74 -11.20 30.93
CA ALA A 196 1.97 -10.75 29.78
C ALA A 196 2.03 -9.22 29.68
N PRO A 197 2.30 -8.64 28.49
CA PRO A 197 2.38 -7.20 28.36
C PRO A 197 1.01 -6.55 28.62
N LYS A 198 1.04 -5.31 29.07
CA LYS A 198 -0.18 -4.49 29.15
C LYS A 198 -0.76 -4.26 27.76
N LEU A 199 -2.08 -4.09 27.68
CA LEU A 199 -2.86 -3.85 26.47
C LEU A 199 -2.23 -2.77 25.60
N GLY A 200 -1.83 -1.63 26.17
CA GLY A 200 -1.17 -0.57 25.39
C GLY A 200 0.11 -1.02 24.69
N ALA A 201 0.93 -1.85 25.33
CA ALA A 201 2.13 -2.41 24.72
C ALA A 201 1.79 -3.49 23.67
N ALA A 202 0.85 -4.39 23.99
CA ALA A 202 0.39 -5.41 23.06
C ALA A 202 -0.20 -4.79 21.78
N LEU A 203 -1.04 -3.75 21.87
CA LEU A 203 -1.63 -3.07 20.70
C LEU A 203 -0.60 -2.42 19.76
N ARG A 204 0.63 -2.16 20.22
CA ARG A 204 1.73 -1.66 19.38
C ARG A 204 2.52 -2.75 18.68
N ASP A 205 2.32 -4.01 19.07
CA ASP A 205 2.96 -5.15 18.42
C ASP A 205 2.47 -5.28 16.97
N ASP A 206 3.38 -5.62 16.07
CA ASP A 206 3.10 -5.79 14.64
C ASP A 206 1.96 -6.79 14.40
N VAL A 207 1.79 -7.80 15.25
CA VAL A 207 0.76 -8.83 15.10
C VAL A 207 -0.68 -8.30 15.26
N ASN A 208 -0.85 -7.17 15.94
CA ASN A 208 -2.14 -6.52 16.16
C ASN A 208 -2.42 -5.36 15.21
N SER A 209 -1.41 -4.93 14.45
CA SER A 209 -1.47 -3.72 13.61
C SER A 209 -2.51 -3.78 12.47
N ALA A 210 -3.06 -4.98 12.19
CA ALA A 210 -4.17 -5.16 11.26
C ALA A 210 -5.52 -4.71 11.85
N ASP A 211 -5.74 -4.97 13.14
CA ASP A 211 -7.05 -4.85 13.80
C ASP A 211 -7.11 -3.67 14.78
N PHE A 212 -5.96 -3.22 15.28
CA PHE A 212 -5.86 -2.19 16.30
C PHE A 212 -4.83 -1.11 15.95
N TRP A 213 -5.06 0.08 16.48
CA TRP A 213 -4.31 1.26 16.09
C TRP A 213 -4.18 2.29 17.18
N ILE A 214 -2.95 2.72 17.45
CA ILE A 214 -2.66 3.89 18.28
C ILE A 214 -2.17 5.01 17.35
N PRO A 215 -2.88 6.17 17.27
CA PRO A 215 -2.39 7.34 16.57
C PRO A 215 -1.09 7.82 17.20
N ASP A 216 -0.07 8.09 16.38
CA ASP A 216 1.15 8.74 16.87
C ASP A 216 0.79 10.17 17.32
N PRO A 217 1.26 10.63 18.50
CA PRO A 217 1.06 12.00 18.95
C PRO A 217 1.46 13.08 17.92
N ALA A 218 2.40 12.78 17.01
CA ALA A 218 2.84 13.66 15.92
C ALA A 218 1.99 13.53 14.64
N ASP A 219 1.18 12.48 14.50
CA ASP A 219 0.38 12.19 13.31
C ASP A 219 -0.96 12.94 13.33
N GLN A 220 -0.85 14.27 13.19
CA GLN A 220 -1.98 15.20 13.12
C GLN A 220 -2.96 14.84 11.98
N ALA A 221 -2.55 14.09 10.96
CA ALA A 221 -3.41 13.66 9.87
C ALA A 221 -4.51 12.69 10.33
N THR A 222 -4.22 11.82 11.31
CA THR A 222 -5.24 10.91 11.90
C THR A 222 -6.29 11.71 12.68
N LEU A 223 -5.86 12.72 13.46
CA LEU A 223 -6.76 13.60 14.21
C LEU A 223 -7.54 14.57 13.31
N ARG A 224 -6.94 15.04 12.20
CA ARG A 224 -7.63 15.85 11.18
C ARG A 224 -8.63 15.02 10.37
N ALA A 225 -8.31 13.77 10.02
CA ALA A 225 -9.25 12.85 9.36
C ALA A 225 -10.43 12.44 10.26
N LEU A 226 -10.30 12.63 11.57
CA LEU A 226 -11.41 12.54 12.52
C LEU A 226 -12.30 13.78 12.48
N ARG A 227 -11.74 15.00 12.28
CA ARG A 227 -12.47 16.28 12.33
C ARG A 227 -12.99 16.80 10.99
N ASP A 228 -12.25 16.63 9.91
CA ASP A 228 -12.46 17.35 8.66
C ASP A 228 -13.21 16.52 7.59
N GLY A 229 -13.86 17.22 6.66
CA GLY A 229 -14.56 16.63 5.51
C GLY A 229 -13.63 15.95 4.49
N PHE A 230 -14.18 15.66 3.30
CA PHE A 230 -13.57 14.82 2.24
C PHE A 230 -12.09 15.07 1.94
N ALA A 231 -11.56 16.29 2.13
CA ALA A 231 -10.16 16.65 1.91
C ALA A 231 -9.18 15.88 2.82
N ALA A 232 -9.46 15.74 4.13
CA ALA A 232 -8.56 15.01 5.03
C ALA A 232 -8.54 13.50 4.74
N TRP A 233 -9.63 12.98 4.16
CA TRP A 233 -9.71 11.59 3.71
C TRP A 233 -8.77 11.28 2.53
N ARG A 234 -8.42 12.29 1.72
CA ARG A 234 -7.53 12.11 0.56
C ARG A 234 -6.09 11.78 0.93
N VAL A 235 -5.69 11.98 2.18
CA VAL A 235 -4.34 11.69 2.71
C VAL A 235 -4.37 10.74 3.91
N PHE A 236 -5.55 10.28 4.32
CA PHE A 236 -5.70 9.36 5.45
C PHE A 236 -5.23 7.95 5.08
N LEU A 237 -4.16 7.49 5.74
CA LEU A 237 -3.65 6.13 5.60
C LEU A 237 -4.40 5.20 6.52
N HIS A 238 -5.15 4.25 5.95
CA HIS A 238 -5.85 3.26 6.74
C HIS A 238 -4.85 2.34 7.47
N PRO A 239 -5.17 1.86 8.68
CA PRO A 239 -4.25 1.04 9.45
C PRO A 239 -3.61 -0.16 8.74
N THR A 240 -4.42 -0.95 8.05
CA THR A 240 -3.96 -2.09 7.22
C THR A 240 -2.98 -1.71 6.11
N GLN A 241 -2.87 -0.43 5.75
CA GLN A 241 -1.93 0.08 4.75
C GLN A 241 -0.56 0.48 5.36
N ARG A 242 -0.44 0.71 6.68
CA ARG A 242 0.85 1.06 7.32
C ARG A 242 1.92 -0.01 7.14
N GLN A 243 1.53 -1.28 7.19
CA GLN A 243 2.45 -2.39 6.94
C GLN A 243 3.06 -2.32 5.54
N VAL A 244 2.32 -1.81 4.54
CA VAL A 244 2.80 -1.63 3.16
C VAL A 244 3.76 -0.43 3.07
N VAL A 245 3.48 0.64 3.81
CA VAL A 245 4.34 1.84 3.87
C VAL A 245 5.72 1.52 4.44
N ARG A 246 5.79 0.70 5.50
CA ARG A 246 7.02 0.36 6.23
C ARG A 246 7.84 -0.78 5.62
N VAL A 247 7.46 -1.33 4.47
CA VAL A 247 8.20 -2.45 3.85
C VAL A 247 9.62 -2.02 3.50
N ASN A 248 10.61 -2.73 4.02
CA ASN A 248 11.99 -2.60 3.58
C ASN A 248 12.30 -3.64 2.50
N ALA A 249 12.87 -3.20 1.39
CA ALA A 249 13.30 -4.07 0.30
C ALA A 249 14.74 -3.74 -0.12
N LYS A 250 15.49 -4.76 -0.54
CA LYS A 250 16.84 -4.60 -1.10
C LYS A 250 16.85 -3.95 -2.49
N GLY A 251 15.69 -3.56 -3.03
CA GLY A 251 15.52 -2.99 -4.35
C GLY A 251 14.14 -2.36 -4.48
N ALA A 252 13.42 -2.65 -5.57
CA ALA A 252 12.12 -2.03 -5.81
C ALA A 252 10.98 -2.63 -4.97
N VAL A 253 10.07 -1.78 -4.50
CA VAL A 253 8.79 -2.15 -3.90
C VAL A 253 7.65 -1.90 -4.89
N LYS A 254 6.74 -2.88 -5.01
CA LYS A 254 5.56 -2.78 -5.85
C LYS A 254 4.31 -2.83 -4.99
N VAL A 255 3.48 -1.79 -5.09
CA VAL A 255 2.16 -1.72 -4.46
C VAL A 255 1.11 -1.78 -5.56
N THR A 256 0.27 -2.81 -5.52
CA THR A 256 -0.85 -2.97 -6.44
C THR A 256 -2.17 -2.93 -5.70
N GLY A 257 -3.24 -2.53 -6.37
CA GLY A 257 -4.58 -2.58 -5.79
C GLY A 257 -5.62 -2.08 -6.79
N GLY A 258 -6.86 -2.52 -6.64
CA GLY A 258 -7.96 -2.08 -7.50
C GLY A 258 -8.30 -0.60 -7.35
N PRO A 259 -9.30 -0.11 -8.10
CA PRO A 259 -9.82 1.25 -7.95
C PRO A 259 -10.24 1.52 -6.50
N GLY A 260 -9.94 2.70 -5.99
CA GLY A 260 -10.37 3.11 -4.65
C GLY A 260 -9.65 2.44 -3.47
N THR A 261 -8.59 1.64 -3.70
CA THR A 261 -7.88 0.93 -2.62
C THR A 261 -6.85 1.76 -1.85
N GLY A 262 -6.71 3.05 -2.17
CA GLY A 262 -5.79 3.97 -1.48
C GLY A 262 -4.32 3.90 -1.94
N LYS A 263 -4.03 3.42 -3.15
CA LYS A 263 -2.67 3.33 -3.71
C LYS A 263 -1.88 4.65 -3.62
N THR A 264 -2.49 5.75 -4.07
CA THR A 264 -1.88 7.08 -4.01
C THR A 264 -1.56 7.47 -2.56
N VAL A 265 -2.48 7.23 -1.61
CA VAL A 265 -2.23 7.50 -0.19
C VAL A 265 -1.02 6.71 0.31
N VAL A 266 -0.94 5.42 -0.02
CA VAL A 266 0.22 4.57 0.33
C VAL A 266 1.50 5.11 -0.29
N ALA A 267 1.46 5.56 -1.55
CA ALA A 267 2.60 6.15 -2.24
C ALA A 267 3.13 7.38 -1.47
N LEU A 268 2.24 8.31 -1.10
CA LEU A 268 2.58 9.54 -0.39
C LEU A 268 3.17 9.26 1.00
N HIS A 269 2.52 8.39 1.78
CA HIS A 269 3.01 8.01 3.11
C HIS A 269 4.33 7.26 3.04
N ARG A 270 4.54 6.43 2.02
CA ARG A 270 5.81 5.76 1.79
C ARG A 270 6.92 6.73 1.39
N ALA A 271 6.62 7.73 0.55
CA ALA A 271 7.60 8.77 0.23
C ALA A 271 8.04 9.52 1.50
N ARG A 272 7.08 9.91 2.35
CA ARG A 272 7.36 10.53 3.65
C ARG A 272 8.19 9.62 4.55
N HIS A 273 7.81 8.35 4.71
CA HIS A 273 8.53 7.40 5.55
C HIS A 273 9.97 7.20 5.10
N VAL A 274 10.22 7.08 3.79
CA VAL A 274 11.58 6.98 3.25
C VAL A 274 12.34 8.28 3.46
N ALA A 275 11.72 9.45 3.27
CA ALA A 275 12.38 10.74 3.48
C ALA A 275 12.76 10.98 4.96
N GLU A 276 11.96 10.49 5.91
CA GLU A 276 12.26 10.54 7.35
C GLU A 276 13.49 9.69 7.72
N SER A 277 13.79 8.63 6.95
CA SER A 277 14.97 7.80 7.18
C SER A 277 16.23 8.28 6.44
N LEU A 278 16.14 9.35 5.65
CA LEU A 278 17.29 9.89 4.91
C LEU A 278 18.09 10.89 5.75
N ASP A 279 19.41 10.73 5.76
CA ASP A 279 20.34 11.69 6.35
C ASP A 279 20.60 12.88 5.41
N GLY A 280 20.94 14.03 6.00
CA GLY A 280 21.31 15.25 5.28
C GLY A 280 20.22 15.80 4.35
N ASP A 281 20.65 16.38 3.23
CA ASP A 281 19.81 17.09 2.25
C ASP A 281 19.28 16.17 1.13
N ALA A 282 19.38 14.85 1.31
CA ALA A 282 18.89 13.88 0.34
C ALA A 282 17.36 13.97 0.19
N SER A 283 16.89 13.95 -1.05
CA SER A 283 15.47 14.11 -1.39
C SER A 283 14.86 12.85 -2.01
N VAL A 284 13.54 12.72 -1.85
CA VAL A 284 12.71 11.67 -2.44
C VAL A 284 11.82 12.29 -3.51
N LEU A 285 11.89 11.74 -4.72
CA LEU A 285 11.02 12.11 -5.82
C LEU A 285 9.67 11.39 -5.70
N VAL A 286 8.58 12.14 -5.78
CA VAL A 286 7.22 11.63 -5.98
C VAL A 286 6.77 12.00 -7.38
N THR A 287 6.51 11.01 -8.22
CA THR A 287 6.34 11.21 -9.67
C THR A 287 5.17 10.41 -10.24
N THR A 288 4.74 10.82 -11.42
CA THR A 288 3.69 10.19 -12.24
C THR A 288 3.88 10.63 -13.70
N PHE A 289 3.08 10.08 -14.62
CA PHE A 289 3.21 10.34 -16.05
C PHE A 289 2.72 11.73 -16.49
N SER A 290 1.80 12.35 -15.75
CA SER A 290 1.15 13.62 -16.13
C SER A 290 1.51 14.79 -15.23
N ALA A 291 1.66 15.98 -15.81
CA ALA A 291 1.85 17.22 -15.08
C ALA A 291 0.64 17.58 -14.20
N ALA A 292 -0.59 17.28 -14.66
CA ALA A 292 -1.81 17.54 -13.90
C ALA A 292 -1.89 16.67 -12.63
N LEU A 293 -1.62 15.38 -12.76
CA LEU A 293 -1.55 14.45 -11.61
C LEU A 293 -0.40 14.82 -10.66
N THR A 294 0.72 15.31 -11.20
CA THR A 294 1.84 15.81 -10.37
C THR A 294 1.42 17.00 -9.50
N ALA A 295 0.63 17.93 -10.03
CA ALA A 295 0.12 19.05 -9.25
C ALA A 295 -0.78 18.57 -8.10
N GLN A 296 -1.60 17.55 -8.34
CA GLN A 296 -2.43 16.92 -7.31
C GLN A 296 -1.58 16.22 -6.23
N LEU A 297 -0.54 15.47 -6.63
CA LEU A 297 0.38 14.83 -5.69
C LEU A 297 1.08 15.86 -4.79
N ARG A 298 1.46 17.02 -5.35
CA ARG A 298 2.06 18.12 -4.58
C ARG A 298 1.12 18.65 -3.51
N GLU A 299 -0.12 18.95 -3.88
CA GLU A 299 -1.14 19.42 -2.94
C GLU A 299 -1.38 18.39 -1.82
N GLN A 300 -1.45 17.10 -2.16
CA GLN A 300 -1.64 16.04 -1.17
C GLN A 300 -0.41 15.87 -0.26
N LEU A 301 0.81 16.07 -0.77
CA LEU A 301 2.01 16.08 0.08
C LEU A 301 2.01 17.27 1.04
N ASP A 302 1.60 18.45 0.59
CA ASP A 302 1.45 19.64 1.44
C ASP A 302 0.43 19.37 2.56
N GLN A 303 -0.71 18.76 2.23
CA GLN A 303 -1.72 18.37 3.21
C GLN A 303 -1.22 17.30 4.18
N LEU A 304 -0.52 16.28 3.69
CA LEU A 304 0.01 15.17 4.49
C LEU A 304 1.10 15.62 5.46
N CYS A 305 2.03 16.45 4.99
CA CYS A 305 3.18 16.88 5.80
C CYS A 305 2.83 18.11 6.65
N GLY A 306 1.86 18.92 6.24
CA GLY A 306 1.60 20.22 6.85
C GLY A 306 2.87 21.06 6.87
N GLY A 307 3.24 21.57 8.06
CA GLY A 307 4.48 22.32 8.28
C GLY A 307 5.68 21.46 8.72
N ALA A 308 5.63 20.13 8.57
CA ALA A 308 6.73 19.27 9.01
C ALA A 308 7.98 19.44 8.10
N PRO A 309 9.21 19.51 8.67
CA PRO A 309 10.44 19.70 7.91
C PRO A 309 10.69 18.65 6.82
N VAL A 310 10.19 17.42 7.00
CA VAL A 310 10.26 16.35 6.00
C VAL A 310 9.70 16.77 4.63
N ARG A 311 8.78 17.73 4.60
CA ARG A 311 8.19 18.24 3.36
C ARG A 311 9.24 18.79 2.39
N GLU A 312 10.32 19.38 2.89
CA GLU A 312 11.40 19.95 2.08
C GLU A 312 12.21 18.88 1.34
N LYS A 313 12.27 17.66 1.90
CA LYS A 313 12.90 16.49 1.27
C LYS A 313 12.03 15.84 0.21
N LEU A 314 10.75 16.21 0.09
CA LEU A 314 9.79 15.58 -0.83
C LEU A 314 9.59 16.45 -2.08
N VAL A 315 10.01 15.93 -3.23
CA VAL A 315 9.93 16.64 -4.51
C VAL A 315 8.84 16.01 -5.39
N ALA A 316 7.76 16.74 -5.67
CA ALA A 316 6.73 16.31 -6.61
C ALA A 316 6.99 16.86 -8.02
N ARG A 317 7.33 15.98 -8.97
CA ARG A 317 7.62 16.35 -10.36
C ARG A 317 7.25 15.24 -11.35
N SER A 318 6.73 15.61 -12.52
CA SER A 318 6.38 14.64 -13.57
C SER A 318 7.62 13.96 -14.14
N LEU A 319 7.48 12.73 -14.64
CA LEU A 319 8.58 11.98 -15.24
C LEU A 319 9.29 12.76 -16.36
N VAL A 320 8.52 13.42 -17.22
CA VAL A 320 9.06 14.27 -18.28
C VAL A 320 9.82 15.45 -17.70
N GLY A 321 9.29 16.10 -16.67
CA GLY A 321 9.96 17.22 -16.00
C GLY A 321 11.31 16.81 -15.42
N VAL A 322 11.39 15.63 -14.79
CA VAL A 322 12.64 15.09 -14.23
C VAL A 322 13.62 14.71 -15.33
N ALA A 323 13.15 14.10 -16.42
CA ALA A 323 14.01 13.77 -17.56
C ALA A 323 14.67 15.02 -18.15
N ARG A 324 13.92 16.11 -18.27
CA ARG A 324 14.45 17.40 -18.73
C ARG A 324 15.50 17.98 -17.80
N ASP A 325 15.30 17.91 -16.48
CA ASP A 325 16.29 18.39 -15.50
C ASP A 325 17.60 17.62 -15.61
N VAL A 326 17.52 16.29 -15.69
CA VAL A 326 18.71 15.41 -15.84
C VAL A 326 19.46 15.75 -17.12
N LEU A 327 18.75 15.94 -18.23
CA LEU A 327 19.34 16.30 -19.52
C LEU A 327 19.97 17.70 -19.49
N ALA A 328 19.32 18.68 -18.85
CA ALA A 328 19.86 20.01 -18.68
C ALA A 328 21.12 20.01 -17.80
N ALA A 329 21.13 19.23 -16.71
CA ALA A 329 22.30 19.07 -15.83
C ALA A 329 23.50 18.45 -16.57
N ALA A 330 23.26 17.59 -17.55
CA ALA A 330 24.30 17.04 -18.42
C ALA A 330 24.73 17.98 -19.57
N GLY A 331 24.24 19.23 -19.60
CA GLY A 331 24.54 20.19 -20.67
C GLY A 331 23.87 19.86 -22.00
N ARG A 332 22.82 19.02 -22.00
CA ARG A 332 22.10 18.55 -23.20
C ARG A 332 20.61 18.87 -23.10
N PRO A 333 20.22 20.15 -22.88
CA PRO A 333 18.83 20.52 -22.67
C PRO A 333 17.95 20.04 -23.82
N ASN A 334 16.77 19.55 -23.48
CA ASN A 334 15.85 18.96 -24.44
C ASN A 334 14.42 19.30 -24.06
N GLU A 335 13.69 19.98 -24.95
CA GLU A 335 12.33 20.40 -24.67
C GLU A 335 11.32 19.29 -24.95
N LEU A 336 10.18 19.32 -24.25
CA LEU A 336 9.06 18.44 -24.57
C LEU A 336 8.36 18.95 -25.82
N VAL A 337 8.39 18.17 -26.89
CA VAL A 337 7.59 18.42 -28.09
C VAL A 337 6.17 17.92 -27.83
N THR A 338 5.23 18.83 -27.61
CA THR A 338 3.83 18.51 -27.28
C THR A 338 3.00 18.19 -28.52
N ASP A 339 3.18 18.95 -29.60
CA ASP A 339 2.58 18.64 -30.90
C ASP A 339 3.56 17.84 -31.76
N VAL A 340 3.28 16.55 -31.88
CA VAL A 340 4.06 15.61 -32.69
C VAL A 340 3.51 15.43 -34.10
N SER A 341 2.49 16.21 -34.50
CA SER A 341 1.85 16.07 -35.82
C SER A 341 2.82 16.37 -36.96
N GLU A 342 3.60 17.44 -36.83
CA GLU A 342 4.60 17.83 -37.83
C GLU A 342 5.79 16.85 -37.89
N PRO A 343 6.41 16.43 -36.75
CA PRO A 343 7.37 15.34 -36.75
C PRO A 343 6.87 14.04 -37.40
N TRP A 344 5.61 13.65 -37.13
CA TRP A 344 5.01 12.48 -37.78
C TRP A 344 4.78 12.68 -39.27
N ARG A 345 4.33 13.87 -39.70
CA ARG A 345 4.16 14.19 -41.12
C ARG A 345 5.47 13.99 -41.88
N ARG A 346 6.58 14.55 -41.37
CA ARG A 346 7.92 14.38 -41.97
C ARG A 346 8.37 12.91 -41.97
N ALA A 347 8.17 12.19 -40.87
CA ALA A 347 8.55 10.78 -40.79
C ALA A 347 7.79 9.90 -41.80
N LEU A 348 6.50 10.17 -42.01
CA LEU A 348 5.64 9.43 -42.92
C LEU A 348 5.95 9.69 -44.41
N GLU A 349 6.74 10.70 -44.75
CA GLU A 349 7.29 10.86 -46.12
C GLU A 349 8.20 9.67 -46.49
N HIS A 350 8.72 8.94 -45.49
CA HIS A 350 9.50 7.72 -45.67
C HIS A 350 8.65 6.43 -45.60
N ASP A 351 7.32 6.52 -45.44
CA ASP A 351 6.42 5.35 -45.38
C ASP A 351 6.17 4.76 -46.78
N ALA A 352 7.13 3.99 -47.27
CA ALA A 352 7.00 3.25 -48.52
C ALA A 352 5.95 2.12 -48.46
N ALA A 353 5.51 1.71 -47.27
CA ALA A 353 4.65 0.56 -47.05
C ALA A 353 3.18 0.93 -46.78
N GLY A 354 2.86 2.22 -46.70
CA GLY A 354 1.53 2.77 -46.44
C GLY A 354 0.90 2.23 -45.14
N ARG A 355 1.70 2.00 -44.09
CA ARG A 355 1.21 1.41 -42.82
C ARG A 355 0.50 2.43 -41.95
N GLY A 356 0.78 3.73 -42.15
CA GLY A 356 0.13 4.83 -41.45
C GLY A 356 0.62 5.02 -40.01
N ARG A 357 0.31 6.20 -39.44
CA ARG A 357 0.83 6.69 -38.15
C ARG A 357 0.64 5.70 -37.00
N ALA A 358 -0.57 5.18 -36.80
CA ALA A 358 -0.91 4.31 -35.67
C ALA A 358 -0.04 3.04 -35.63
N PHE A 359 0.33 2.49 -36.79
CA PHE A 359 1.24 1.36 -36.86
C PHE A 359 2.63 1.71 -36.33
N TYR A 360 3.21 2.83 -36.78
CA TYR A 360 4.55 3.27 -36.39
C TYR A 360 4.63 3.73 -34.94
N GLU A 361 3.62 4.44 -34.43
CA GLU A 361 3.51 4.77 -33.00
C GLU A 361 3.54 3.48 -32.18
N SER A 362 2.70 2.52 -32.55
CA SER A 362 2.60 1.24 -31.85
C SER A 362 3.87 0.40 -31.97
N GLU A 363 4.56 0.42 -33.11
CA GLU A 363 5.84 -0.28 -33.30
C GLU A 363 6.96 0.37 -32.50
N ARG A 364 7.04 1.71 -32.52
CA ARG A 364 8.02 2.48 -31.75
C ARG A 364 7.86 2.21 -30.25
N GLU A 365 6.64 2.23 -29.73
CA GLU A 365 6.39 2.00 -28.30
C GLU A 365 6.53 0.52 -27.91
N HIS A 366 5.85 -0.38 -28.60
CA HIS A 366 5.73 -1.77 -28.15
C HIS A 366 6.83 -2.70 -28.64
N VAL A 367 7.69 -2.24 -29.56
CA VAL A 367 8.81 -3.04 -30.08
C VAL A 367 10.14 -2.35 -29.80
N ALA A 368 10.35 -1.14 -30.32
CA ALA A 368 11.62 -0.43 -30.14
C ALA A 368 11.84 -0.02 -28.67
N ALA A 369 10.91 0.74 -28.07
CA ALA A 369 11.03 1.15 -26.68
C ALA A 369 10.95 -0.05 -25.72
N ALA A 370 10.06 -1.01 -25.96
CA ALA A 370 9.95 -2.22 -25.13
C ALA A 370 11.24 -3.04 -25.07
N ALA A 371 12.00 -3.15 -26.17
CA ALA A 371 13.27 -3.88 -26.22
C ALA A 371 14.51 -2.99 -26.03
N ASP A 372 14.32 -1.69 -25.80
CA ASP A 372 15.38 -0.68 -25.77
C ASP A 372 16.25 -0.70 -27.05
N ALA A 373 15.61 -0.95 -28.19
CA ALA A 373 16.27 -1.18 -29.48
C ALA A 373 16.23 0.09 -30.34
N TRP A 374 17.13 1.02 -30.02
CA TRP A 374 17.21 2.34 -30.65
C TRP A 374 18.31 2.46 -31.73
N GLU A 375 18.71 1.31 -32.28
CA GLU A 375 19.65 1.20 -33.40
C GLU A 375 19.10 0.19 -34.40
N GLU A 376 19.31 0.41 -35.71
CA GLU A 376 18.79 -0.47 -36.77
C GLU A 376 19.17 -1.94 -36.51
N GLY A 377 20.46 -2.19 -36.27
CA GLY A 377 20.98 -3.53 -36.07
C GLY A 377 20.35 -4.27 -34.90
N ARG A 378 20.03 -3.55 -33.80
CA ARG A 378 19.35 -4.09 -32.62
C ARG A 378 17.87 -4.29 -32.92
N TYR A 379 17.20 -3.29 -33.51
CA TYR A 379 15.78 -3.35 -33.87
C TYR A 379 15.47 -4.51 -34.80
N LEU A 380 16.30 -4.80 -35.82
CA LEU A 380 16.10 -5.91 -36.75
C LEU A 380 16.09 -7.30 -36.08
N ARG A 381 16.61 -7.44 -34.86
CA ARG A 381 16.71 -8.70 -34.12
C ARG A 381 15.61 -8.87 -33.05
N VAL A 382 14.87 -7.80 -32.73
CA VAL A 382 13.84 -7.83 -31.68
C VAL A 382 12.73 -8.82 -32.02
N ARG A 383 12.21 -9.53 -31.02
CA ARG A 383 11.01 -10.35 -31.17
C ARG A 383 9.76 -9.47 -31.11
N ARG A 384 8.88 -9.59 -32.10
CA ARG A 384 7.63 -8.81 -32.23
C ARG A 384 6.43 -9.60 -31.67
N THR A 385 6.56 -10.08 -30.43
CA THR A 385 5.55 -10.93 -29.78
C THR A 385 4.21 -10.20 -29.65
N GLY A 386 3.10 -10.88 -29.95
CA GLY A 386 1.76 -10.30 -29.85
C GLY A 386 1.40 -9.25 -30.91
N ARG A 387 2.27 -9.02 -31.91
CA ARG A 387 2.00 -8.10 -33.02
C ARG A 387 1.26 -8.85 -34.14
N GLY A 388 0.14 -8.29 -34.61
CA GLY A 388 -0.72 -8.93 -35.62
C GLY A 388 -0.15 -8.92 -37.05
N THR A 389 0.74 -7.99 -37.37
CA THR A 389 1.37 -7.87 -38.70
C THR A 389 2.73 -8.54 -38.69
N ARG A 390 2.95 -9.55 -39.53
CA ARG A 390 4.29 -10.10 -39.77
C ARG A 390 5.13 -9.10 -40.56
N LEU A 391 6.42 -8.99 -40.22
CA LEU A 391 7.38 -8.20 -40.97
C LEU A 391 8.63 -9.05 -41.25
N ASP A 392 9.04 -9.11 -42.50
CA ASP A 392 10.32 -9.69 -42.88
C ASP A 392 11.49 -8.73 -42.59
N ARG A 393 12.73 -9.15 -42.88
CA ARG A 393 13.91 -8.33 -42.60
C ARG A 393 13.95 -7.04 -43.43
N ARG A 394 13.46 -7.07 -44.67
CA ARG A 394 13.43 -5.90 -45.57
C ARG A 394 12.40 -4.90 -45.08
N GLU A 395 11.18 -5.35 -44.79
CA GLU A 395 10.10 -4.52 -44.26
C GLU A 395 10.50 -3.88 -42.93
N ARG A 396 11.20 -4.61 -42.05
CA ARG A 396 11.73 -4.02 -40.81
C ARG A 396 12.72 -2.89 -41.07
N ARG A 397 13.56 -2.97 -42.10
CA ARG A 397 14.44 -1.83 -42.45
C ARG A 397 13.64 -0.61 -42.89
N GLU A 398 12.61 -0.81 -43.71
CA GLU A 398 11.73 0.31 -44.11
C GLU A 398 11.00 0.91 -42.92
N VAL A 399 10.54 0.07 -41.98
CA VAL A 399 9.91 0.55 -40.74
C VAL A 399 10.90 1.32 -39.87
N TRP A 400 12.14 0.85 -39.78
CA TRP A 400 13.19 1.54 -39.04
C TRP A 400 13.47 2.94 -39.60
N LYS A 401 13.50 3.12 -40.93
CA LYS A 401 13.69 4.44 -41.56
C LYS A 401 12.64 5.46 -41.08
N VAL A 402 11.38 5.05 -40.98
CA VAL A 402 10.30 5.93 -40.49
C VAL A 402 10.50 6.28 -39.01
N ILE A 403 10.85 5.29 -38.17
CA ILE A 403 11.12 5.52 -36.74
C ILE A 403 12.32 6.46 -36.55
N ASP A 404 13.41 6.24 -37.28
CA ASP A 404 14.62 7.07 -37.20
C ASP A 404 14.37 8.49 -37.72
N ALA A 405 13.60 8.63 -38.82
CA ALA A 405 13.17 9.92 -39.34
C ALA A 405 12.29 10.69 -38.32
N PHE A 406 11.44 10.00 -37.57
CA PHE A 406 10.66 10.61 -36.49
C PHE A 406 11.55 11.11 -35.33
N GLU A 407 12.51 10.30 -34.87
CA GLU A 407 13.47 10.71 -33.84
C GLU A 407 14.34 11.90 -34.30
N ALA A 408 14.71 11.94 -35.58
CA ALA A 408 15.40 13.07 -36.19
C ALA A 408 14.51 14.31 -36.23
N ALA A 409 13.26 14.19 -36.68
CA ALA A 409 12.33 15.32 -36.73
C ALA A 409 12.02 15.91 -35.33
N LEU A 410 11.96 15.07 -34.29
CA LEU A 410 11.87 15.54 -32.90
C LEU A 410 13.10 16.34 -32.46
N ARG A 411 14.31 15.89 -32.84
CA ARG A 411 15.55 16.64 -32.58
C ARG A 411 15.58 17.98 -33.30
N ASP A 412 15.18 18.00 -34.57
CA ASP A 412 15.10 19.24 -35.36
C ASP A 412 14.12 20.24 -34.74
N ALA A 413 13.04 19.74 -34.12
CA ALA A 413 12.09 20.55 -33.36
C ALA A 413 12.62 21.02 -31.99
N GLY A 414 13.90 20.81 -31.69
CA GLY A 414 14.57 21.27 -30.46
C GLY A 414 14.38 20.36 -29.25
N GLY A 415 13.86 19.13 -29.44
CA GLY A 415 13.42 18.33 -28.31
C GLY A 415 13.20 16.84 -28.54
N GLY A 416 12.23 16.32 -27.80
CA GLY A 416 11.82 14.93 -27.78
C GLY A 416 10.42 14.78 -27.17
N ASP A 417 9.75 13.69 -27.50
CA ASP A 417 8.54 13.27 -26.79
C ASP A 417 8.90 12.58 -25.45
N ALA A 418 7.90 12.16 -24.68
CA ALA A 418 8.12 11.52 -23.38
C ALA A 418 9.04 10.29 -23.45
N ILE A 419 8.88 9.45 -24.48
CA ILE A 419 9.70 8.25 -24.70
C ILE A 419 11.16 8.63 -24.96
N THR A 420 11.39 9.63 -25.82
CA THR A 420 12.72 10.13 -26.19
C THR A 420 13.43 10.73 -24.98
N LEU A 421 12.73 11.59 -24.24
CA LEU A 421 13.28 12.28 -23.08
C LEU A 421 13.68 11.29 -21.99
N ALA A 422 12.78 10.37 -21.63
CA ALA A 422 13.07 9.34 -20.64
C ALA A 422 14.25 8.45 -21.04
N ARG A 423 14.30 8.03 -22.32
CA ARG A 423 15.42 7.24 -22.85
C ARG A 423 16.75 7.97 -22.71
N ARG A 424 16.85 9.20 -23.23
CA ARG A 424 18.10 9.98 -23.21
C ARG A 424 18.53 10.30 -21.78
N ALA A 425 17.58 10.65 -20.91
CA ALA A 425 17.88 10.90 -19.50
C ALA A 425 18.40 9.64 -18.79
N ALA A 426 17.84 8.47 -19.11
CA ALA A 426 18.32 7.20 -18.57
C ALA A 426 19.72 6.83 -19.10
N GLU A 427 20.04 7.15 -20.36
CA GLU A 427 21.38 6.97 -20.94
C GLU A 427 22.42 7.80 -20.17
N VAL A 428 22.12 9.09 -19.95
CA VAL A 428 22.97 10.05 -19.21
C VAL A 428 23.22 9.62 -17.76
N LEU A 429 22.21 9.08 -17.07
CA LEU A 429 22.39 8.56 -15.72
C LEU A 429 23.23 7.28 -15.70
N ARG A 430 23.04 6.37 -16.66
CA ARG A 430 23.79 5.12 -16.75
C ARG A 430 25.25 5.32 -17.16
N SER A 431 25.56 6.36 -17.94
CA SER A 431 26.94 6.70 -18.29
C SER A 431 27.70 7.32 -17.12
N GLY A 432 27.00 7.77 -16.06
CA GLY A 432 27.60 8.47 -14.93
C GLY A 432 27.97 9.91 -15.25
N GLU A 433 27.50 10.47 -16.37
CA GLU A 433 27.72 11.89 -16.73
C GLU A 433 27.17 12.84 -15.66
N VAL A 434 26.05 12.47 -15.04
CA VAL A 434 25.46 13.18 -13.90
C VAL A 434 25.02 12.18 -12.83
N PRO A 435 25.16 12.50 -11.53
CA PRO A 435 24.62 11.67 -10.47
C PRO A 435 23.09 11.74 -10.44
N SER A 436 22.46 10.74 -9.83
CA SER A 436 21.03 10.82 -9.54
C SER A 436 20.75 11.95 -8.54
N PRO A 437 19.80 12.85 -8.81
CA PRO A 437 19.44 13.93 -7.89
C PRO A 437 18.61 13.47 -6.69
N TYR A 438 18.14 12.22 -6.68
CA TYR A 438 17.22 11.70 -5.66
C TYR A 438 17.77 10.42 -5.02
N ALA A 439 17.66 10.33 -3.70
CA ALA A 439 18.03 9.11 -2.99
C ALA A 439 17.04 7.97 -3.26
N ALA A 440 15.74 8.30 -3.35
CA ALA A 440 14.67 7.36 -3.68
C ALA A 440 13.59 7.99 -4.56
N VAL A 441 12.82 7.13 -5.23
CA VAL A 441 11.72 7.52 -6.12
C VAL A 441 10.46 6.74 -5.78
N VAL A 442 9.32 7.42 -5.71
CA VAL A 442 7.99 6.85 -5.61
C VAL A 442 7.19 7.26 -6.85
N CYS A 443 6.83 6.28 -7.68
CA CYS A 443 6.02 6.50 -8.89
C CYS A 443 4.59 6.01 -8.66
N ASP A 444 3.62 6.89 -8.81
CA ASP A 444 2.19 6.55 -8.84
C ASP A 444 1.69 6.37 -10.28
N GLU A 445 0.58 5.65 -10.43
CA GLU A 445 -0.04 5.31 -11.73
C GLU A 445 0.91 4.62 -12.71
N VAL A 446 1.69 3.64 -12.22
CA VAL A 446 2.69 2.92 -13.04
C VAL A 446 2.08 2.19 -14.24
N GLN A 447 0.76 1.92 -14.23
CA GLN A 447 0.10 1.30 -15.39
C GLN A 447 0.11 2.17 -16.65
N ASP A 448 0.33 3.49 -16.51
CA ASP A 448 0.38 4.46 -17.61
C ASP A 448 1.83 4.86 -17.98
N VAL A 449 2.81 4.21 -17.34
CA VAL A 449 4.24 4.43 -17.55
C VAL A 449 4.79 3.40 -18.52
N GLY A 450 5.46 3.86 -19.59
CA GLY A 450 6.03 3.02 -20.63
C GLY A 450 7.39 2.39 -20.27
N ALA A 451 7.93 1.60 -21.21
CA ALA A 451 9.17 0.86 -20.99
C ALA A 451 10.40 1.76 -20.84
N SER A 452 10.48 2.85 -21.63
CA SER A 452 11.58 3.82 -21.54
C SER A 452 11.53 4.58 -20.21
N GLU A 453 10.33 4.98 -19.78
CA GLU A 453 10.10 5.66 -18.53
C GLU A 453 10.39 4.76 -17.31
N LEU A 454 10.03 3.47 -17.36
CA LEU A 454 10.40 2.49 -16.33
C LEU A 454 11.92 2.31 -16.22
N ARG A 455 12.64 2.26 -17.35
CA ARG A 455 14.11 2.21 -17.34
C ARG A 455 14.73 3.48 -16.80
N PHE A 456 14.10 4.63 -17.05
CA PHE A 456 14.53 5.89 -16.49
C PHE A 456 14.35 5.93 -14.96
N LEU A 457 13.20 5.49 -14.46
CA LEU A 457 12.97 5.28 -13.03
C LEU A 457 14.02 4.35 -12.41
N ALA A 458 14.33 3.22 -13.06
CA ALA A 458 15.37 2.33 -12.59
C ALA A 458 16.75 3.02 -12.56
N ALA A 459 17.12 3.76 -13.61
CA ALA A 459 18.39 4.46 -13.70
C ALA A 459 18.55 5.53 -12.59
N LEU A 460 17.48 6.26 -12.24
CA LEU A 460 17.48 7.20 -11.11
C LEU A 460 17.80 6.52 -9.78
N CYS A 461 17.40 5.26 -9.61
CA CYS A 461 17.49 4.52 -8.36
C CYS A 461 18.67 3.55 -8.31
N THR A 462 19.41 3.40 -9.41
CA THR A 462 20.55 2.48 -9.50
C THR A 462 21.76 3.09 -8.82
N ASP A 463 22.43 2.30 -7.99
CA ASP A 463 23.71 2.64 -7.39
C ASP A 463 24.81 2.50 -8.46
N PRO A 464 25.61 3.56 -8.70
CA PRO A 464 26.62 3.55 -9.75
C PRO A 464 27.79 2.61 -9.47
N GLU A 465 28.07 2.27 -8.22
CA GLU A 465 29.17 1.38 -7.84
C GLU A 465 28.78 -0.09 -8.01
N THR A 466 27.56 -0.45 -7.61
CA THR A 466 27.10 -1.84 -7.66
C THR A 466 26.35 -2.19 -8.95
N GLY A 467 25.80 -1.19 -9.65
CA GLY A 467 24.91 -1.38 -10.79
C GLY A 467 23.54 -1.96 -10.41
N GLU A 468 23.24 -2.09 -9.11
CA GLU A 468 21.96 -2.59 -8.60
C GLU A 468 21.06 -1.45 -8.12
N LEU A 469 19.75 -1.70 -8.03
CA LEU A 469 18.82 -0.74 -7.42
C LEU A 469 19.16 -0.57 -5.94
N ARG A 470 19.30 0.68 -5.49
CA ARG A 470 19.48 1.00 -4.08
C ARG A 470 18.36 0.37 -3.22
N PRO A 471 18.65 -0.09 -2.00
CA PRO A 471 17.62 -0.52 -1.06
C PRO A 471 16.55 0.56 -0.88
N ASN A 472 15.27 0.18 -0.96
CA ASN A 472 14.13 1.09 -0.96
C ASN A 472 14.19 2.22 -2.01
N GLY A 473 15.09 2.13 -3.00
CA GLY A 473 15.37 3.20 -3.95
C GLY A 473 14.20 3.47 -4.89
N LEU A 474 13.37 2.47 -5.20
CA LEU A 474 12.23 2.61 -6.08
C LEU A 474 10.96 2.01 -5.45
N THR A 475 9.88 2.78 -5.47
CA THR A 475 8.53 2.30 -5.17
C THR A 475 7.64 2.59 -6.37
N ILE A 476 6.90 1.58 -6.84
CA ILE A 476 5.91 1.74 -7.89
C ILE A 476 4.51 1.37 -7.37
N CYS A 477 3.55 2.24 -7.63
CA CYS A 477 2.15 2.06 -7.28
C CYS A 477 1.32 2.00 -8.56
N GLY A 478 0.39 1.04 -8.66
CA GLY A 478 -0.55 1.05 -9.77
C GLY A 478 -1.59 -0.06 -9.78
N ASP A 479 -2.43 -0.03 -10.79
CA ASP A 479 -3.58 -0.91 -10.94
C ASP A 479 -3.47 -1.75 -12.22
N GLY A 480 -3.51 -3.08 -12.06
CA GLY A 480 -3.52 -3.98 -13.21
C GLY A 480 -4.79 -3.87 -14.05
N TYR A 481 -5.91 -3.42 -13.48
CA TYR A 481 -7.22 -3.35 -14.13
C TYR A 481 -7.54 -1.98 -14.74
N GLN A 482 -6.80 -0.91 -14.42
CA GLN A 482 -7.03 0.45 -14.97
C GLN A 482 -6.04 0.83 -16.07
N ARG A 483 -5.46 -0.16 -16.75
CA ARG A 483 -4.52 0.09 -17.84
C ARG A 483 -5.30 0.41 -19.12
N ILE A 484 -5.46 1.71 -19.42
CA ILE A 484 -6.27 2.20 -20.55
C ILE A 484 -5.39 2.68 -21.72
N TYR A 485 -4.17 3.16 -21.44
CA TYR A 485 -3.35 3.85 -22.46
C TYR A 485 -2.21 3.02 -23.06
N ARG A 486 -1.72 1.96 -22.40
CA ARG A 486 -0.49 1.26 -22.82
C ARG A 486 -0.56 -0.27 -22.70
N VAL A 487 0.29 -0.98 -23.45
CA VAL A 487 0.43 -2.45 -23.40
C VAL A 487 1.29 -2.88 -22.20
N PRO A 488 1.08 -4.08 -21.60
CA PRO A 488 1.88 -4.56 -20.48
C PRO A 488 3.39 -4.62 -20.78
N VAL A 489 4.20 -4.04 -19.89
CA VAL A 489 5.66 -4.13 -19.92
C VAL A 489 6.15 -5.00 -18.75
N THR A 490 7.13 -5.86 -19.01
CA THR A 490 7.77 -6.64 -17.95
C THR A 490 8.73 -5.77 -17.15
N LEU A 491 8.40 -5.48 -15.89
CA LEU A 491 9.23 -4.67 -14.98
C LEU A 491 10.70 -5.10 -14.94
N ARG A 492 10.94 -6.41 -14.84
CA ARG A 492 12.29 -7.00 -14.83
C ARG A 492 13.09 -6.67 -16.10
N ALA A 493 12.44 -6.61 -17.27
CA ALA A 493 13.09 -6.26 -18.53
C ALA A 493 13.44 -4.75 -18.63
N CYS A 494 12.87 -3.94 -17.74
CA CYS A 494 13.19 -2.53 -17.57
C CYS A 494 14.17 -2.28 -16.42
N GLY A 495 14.79 -3.32 -15.85
CA GLY A 495 15.71 -3.18 -14.71
C GLY A 495 15.01 -3.01 -13.36
N VAL A 496 13.69 -3.19 -13.29
CA VAL A 496 12.91 -3.12 -12.05
C VAL A 496 12.64 -4.54 -11.56
N ASP A 497 13.54 -5.05 -10.72
CA ASP A 497 13.36 -6.36 -10.09
C ASP A 497 12.65 -6.21 -8.74
N VAL A 498 11.52 -6.91 -8.60
CA VAL A 498 10.68 -6.90 -7.40
C VAL A 498 10.67 -8.33 -6.86
N ARG A 499 11.36 -8.56 -5.74
CA ARG A 499 11.54 -9.90 -5.16
C ARG A 499 10.77 -10.08 -3.85
N GLY A 500 10.17 -11.26 -3.68
CA GLY A 500 9.58 -11.71 -2.41
C GLY A 500 8.55 -10.73 -1.82
N ARG A 501 8.75 -10.37 -0.54
CA ARG A 501 7.84 -9.53 0.28
C ARG A 501 7.75 -8.06 -0.17
N ALA A 502 8.49 -7.67 -1.21
CA ALA A 502 8.48 -6.33 -1.80
C ALA A 502 7.24 -6.07 -2.70
N SER A 503 6.44 -7.11 -3.00
CA SER A 503 5.16 -6.96 -3.70
C SER A 503 4.00 -6.98 -2.70
N ARG A 504 3.20 -5.91 -2.65
CA ARG A 504 2.04 -5.76 -1.75
C ARG A 504 0.76 -5.49 -2.53
N VAL A 505 -0.35 -6.08 -2.07
CA VAL A 505 -1.67 -5.96 -2.70
C VAL A 505 -2.64 -5.31 -1.72
N LEU A 506 -3.18 -4.15 -2.07
CA LEU A 506 -4.25 -3.47 -1.36
C LEU A 506 -5.59 -4.07 -1.80
N ARG A 507 -6.35 -4.60 -0.82
CA ARG A 507 -7.60 -5.34 -1.08
C ARG A 507 -8.85 -4.55 -0.70
N LEU A 508 -8.76 -3.70 0.32
CA LEU A 508 -9.88 -2.92 0.84
C LEU A 508 -10.16 -1.72 -0.08
N ASN A 509 -11.41 -1.60 -0.54
CA ASN A 509 -11.89 -0.47 -1.34
C ASN A 509 -12.54 0.56 -0.42
N TYR A 510 -12.10 1.80 -0.55
CA TYR A 510 -12.46 2.94 0.28
C TYR A 510 -13.36 3.94 -0.49
N ARG A 511 -13.54 3.77 -1.80
CA ARG A 511 -14.22 4.75 -2.67
C ARG A 511 -15.63 4.34 -3.07
N THR A 512 -15.89 3.05 -3.25
CA THR A 512 -17.14 2.55 -3.81
C THR A 512 -17.74 1.45 -2.93
N THR A 513 -19.07 1.33 -2.95
CA THR A 513 -19.77 0.25 -2.25
C THR A 513 -19.38 -1.11 -2.82
N GLU A 514 -19.59 -2.16 -2.02
CA GLU A 514 -19.29 -3.55 -2.41
C GLU A 514 -20.11 -3.98 -3.64
N ALA A 515 -21.37 -3.52 -3.77
CA ALA A 515 -22.21 -3.79 -4.93
C ALA A 515 -21.61 -3.21 -6.23
N ILE A 516 -21.20 -1.94 -6.21
CA ILE A 516 -20.55 -1.29 -7.37
C ILE A 516 -19.23 -1.99 -7.70
N ARG A 517 -18.44 -2.37 -6.68
CA ARG A 517 -17.19 -3.10 -6.87
C ARG A 517 -17.41 -4.46 -7.55
N ARG A 518 -18.39 -5.25 -7.08
CA ARG A 518 -18.72 -6.56 -7.66
C ARG A 518 -19.17 -6.43 -9.12
N ALA A 519 -20.08 -5.50 -9.41
CA ALA A 519 -20.53 -5.23 -10.77
C ALA A 519 -19.38 -4.84 -11.70
N ALA A 520 -18.51 -3.91 -11.29
CA ALA A 520 -17.35 -3.50 -12.09
C ALA A 520 -16.35 -4.65 -12.33
N VAL A 521 -16.07 -5.48 -11.31
CA VAL A 521 -15.19 -6.65 -11.45
C VAL A 521 -15.80 -7.70 -12.39
N ALA A 522 -17.11 -7.92 -12.31
CA ALA A 522 -17.83 -8.84 -13.19
C ALA A 522 -17.72 -8.39 -14.66
N THR A 523 -17.94 -7.10 -14.96
CA THR A 523 -17.74 -6.54 -16.31
C THR A 523 -16.33 -6.76 -16.83
N VAL A 524 -15.30 -6.50 -16.01
CA VAL A 524 -13.90 -6.64 -16.41
C VAL A 524 -13.48 -8.11 -16.60
N LYS A 525 -14.07 -9.03 -15.84
CA LYS A 525 -13.80 -10.48 -15.96
C LYS A 525 -14.70 -11.20 -16.96
N GLY A 526 -15.70 -10.52 -17.52
CA GLY A 526 -16.68 -11.10 -18.44
C GLY A 526 -17.62 -12.11 -17.78
N VAL A 527 -17.92 -11.94 -16.49
CA VAL A 527 -18.90 -12.76 -15.74
C VAL A 527 -20.22 -12.02 -15.68
N ASP A 528 -21.35 -12.73 -15.83
CA ASP A 528 -22.68 -12.12 -15.84
C ASP A 528 -23.06 -11.61 -14.43
N ALA A 529 -23.54 -10.38 -14.35
CA ALA A 529 -23.79 -9.72 -13.06
C ALA A 529 -24.99 -10.30 -12.31
N SER A 530 -25.86 -11.05 -13.00
CA SER A 530 -27.03 -11.73 -12.43
C SER A 530 -26.71 -13.02 -11.66
N GLU A 531 -25.48 -13.53 -11.73
CA GLU A 531 -25.07 -14.76 -11.02
C GLU A 531 -24.59 -14.52 -9.58
N LEU A 532 -24.78 -13.30 -9.05
CA LEU A 532 -24.24 -12.86 -7.76
C LEU A 532 -25.30 -12.65 -6.65
N GLU A 533 -26.53 -13.16 -6.85
CA GLU A 533 -27.55 -13.23 -5.80
C GLU A 533 -27.28 -14.36 -4.79
#